data_AF-A0A9P8ATR4-F1
#
_entry.id   AF-A0A9P8ATR4-F1
#
_cell.length_a   1.000
_cell.length_b   1.000
_cell.length_c   1.000
_cell.angle_alpha   90.00
_cell.angle_beta   90.00
_cell.angle_gamma   90.00
#
_symmetry.space_group_name_H-M   'P 1'
#
loop_
_entity.id
_entity.type
_entity.pdbx_description
1 polymer ?
#
loop_
_entity_poly.entity_id
_entity_poly.type
_entity_poly.pdbx_seq_one_letter_code
_entity_poly.pdbx_strand_id
1 'polypeptide(L)'
;GGGGRYPYPKYVWSPAGGWWVQPSNWKANTAIVATGIFAIAYLVGSLSAAREQRPVAPKKWIPSMLWAKQFQEAEKVCRQSFPPFKAYLHLGIIIEDSILNGNAFSLD
;
A
#
# COMPACT_ATOMS: atom_id res chain seq x y z
N GLY A 1 35.16 -16.19 5.19
CA GLY A 1 35.84 -16.46 6.47
C GLY A 1 36.42 -15.16 6.99
N GLY A 2 36.25 -14.85 8.27
CA GLY A 2 36.90 -13.71 8.91
C GLY A 2 38.34 -14.09 9.28
N GLY A 3 39.33 -13.37 8.74
CA GLY A 3 40.75 -13.57 9.07
C GLY A 3 41.06 -13.33 10.55
N GLY A 4 42.31 -13.57 10.94
CA GLY A 4 42.77 -13.45 12.33
C GLY A 4 42.44 -12.09 12.95
N ARG A 5 41.91 -12.12 14.18
CA ARG A 5 41.59 -10.91 14.96
C ARG A 5 42.81 -10.53 15.82
N TYR A 6 43.16 -9.26 15.85
CA TYR A 6 44.24 -8.72 16.67
C TYR A 6 43.69 -8.15 17.99
N PRO A 7 44.52 -8.03 19.05
CA PRO A 7 44.12 -7.36 20.28
C PRO A 7 43.70 -5.91 20.02
N TYR A 8 42.61 -5.47 20.66
CA TYR A 8 42.09 -4.10 20.56
C TYR A 8 41.48 -3.67 21.90
N PRO A 9 41.49 -2.37 22.23
CA PRO A 9 40.91 -1.86 23.46
C PRO A 9 39.38 -2.01 23.47
N LYS A 10 38.83 -2.62 24.53
CA LYS A 10 37.39 -2.91 24.65
C LYS A 10 36.55 -1.77 25.23
N TYR A 11 37.20 -0.80 25.87
CA TYR A 11 36.56 0.34 26.51
C TYR A 11 36.28 1.51 25.55
N VAL A 12 36.80 1.45 24.33
CA VAL A 12 36.57 2.50 23.32
C VAL A 12 35.20 2.30 22.69
N TRP A 13 34.33 3.31 22.82
CA TRP A 13 33.03 3.35 22.19
C TRP A 13 33.02 4.34 21.03
N SER A 14 32.39 3.95 19.92
CA SER A 14 32.16 4.80 18.76
C SER A 14 30.75 4.54 18.23
N PRO A 15 30.03 5.59 17.77
CA PRO A 15 28.64 5.47 17.33
C PRO A 15 28.46 4.54 16.12
N ALA A 16 29.48 4.42 15.27
CA ALA A 16 29.46 3.54 14.09
C ALA A 16 29.84 2.08 14.41
N GLY A 17 30.26 1.80 15.65
CA GLY A 17 30.88 0.54 16.06
C GLY A 17 32.42 0.65 16.17
N GLY A 18 33.08 -0.50 16.34
CA GLY A 18 34.52 -0.62 16.53
C GLY A 18 35.10 -1.82 15.78
N TRP A 19 36.07 -2.50 16.38
CA TRP A 19 36.77 -3.61 15.72
C TRP A 19 35.93 -4.90 15.68
N TRP A 20 35.71 -5.42 14.46
CA TRP A 20 35.00 -6.68 14.16
C TRP A 20 33.66 -6.83 14.89
N VAL A 21 32.85 -5.76 14.91
CA VAL A 21 31.57 -5.77 15.64
C VAL A 21 30.60 -6.75 15.01
N GLN A 22 30.18 -7.73 15.82
CA GLN A 22 29.11 -8.66 15.49
C GLN A 22 28.18 -8.73 16.71
N PRO A 23 27.22 -7.79 16.84
CA PRO A 23 26.32 -7.79 17.96
C PRO A 23 25.41 -9.01 17.85
N SER A 24 25.13 -9.69 18.98
CA SER A 24 24.26 -10.87 19.01
C SER A 24 22.86 -10.57 18.43
N ASN A 25 22.36 -9.36 18.65
CA ASN A 25 21.01 -8.94 18.27
C ASN A 25 20.94 -8.09 16.99
N TRP A 26 21.94 -8.19 16.09
CA TRP A 26 21.98 -7.36 14.88
C TRP A 26 20.71 -7.47 14.01
N LYS A 27 20.10 -8.65 13.94
CA LYS A 27 18.87 -8.90 13.16
C LYS A 27 17.69 -8.08 13.66
N ALA A 28 17.45 -8.10 14.97
CA ALA A 28 16.34 -7.38 15.58
C ALA A 28 16.55 -5.86 15.47
N ASN A 29 17.77 -5.38 15.73
CA ASN A 29 18.10 -3.97 15.64
C ASN A 29 17.90 -3.43 14.21
N THR A 30 18.39 -4.16 13.19
CA THR A 30 18.19 -3.79 11.80
C THR A 30 16.71 -3.86 11.39
N ALA A 31 15.97 -4.85 11.87
CA ALA A 31 14.54 -4.97 11.59
C ALA A 31 13.75 -3.77 12.14
N ILE A 32 14.05 -3.31 13.36
CA ILE A 32 13.41 -2.13 13.97
C ILE A 32 13.71 -0.87 13.15
N VAL A 33 14.99 -0.65 12.81
CA VAL A 33 15.40 0.52 12.03
C VAL A 33 14.78 0.50 10.63
N ALA A 34 14.83 -0.63 9.94
CA ALA A 34 14.23 -0.78 8.61
C ALA A 34 12.71 -0.55 8.64
N THR A 35 12.02 -1.08 9.67
CA THR A 35 10.58 -0.86 9.85
C THR A 35 10.26 0.61 10.10
N GLY A 36 11.06 1.30 10.93
CA GLY A 36 10.90 2.73 11.17
C GLY A 36 11.07 3.57 9.91
N ILE A 37 12.12 3.30 9.13
CA ILE A 37 12.36 3.96 7.84
C ILE A 37 11.20 3.73 6.88
N PHE A 38 10.75 2.47 6.75
CA PHE A 38 9.64 2.11 5.88
C PHE A 38 8.34 2.81 6.28
N ALA A 39 8.01 2.84 7.57
CA ALA A 39 6.81 3.50 8.07
C ALA A 39 6.82 5.01 7.74
N ILE A 40 7.93 5.69 7.97
CA ILE A 40 8.07 7.12 7.65
C ILE A 40 7.97 7.34 6.14
N ALA A 41 8.69 6.56 5.34
CA ALA A 41 8.66 6.66 3.89
C ALA A 41 7.25 6.43 3.32
N TYR A 42 6.50 5.47 3.86
CA TYR A 42 5.12 5.21 3.46
C TYR A 42 4.18 6.37 3.81
N LEU A 43 4.29 6.95 5.00
CA LEU A 43 3.47 8.10 5.41
C LEU A 43 3.77 9.33 4.56
N VAL A 44 5.04 9.63 4.32
CA VAL A 44 5.44 10.76 3.48
C VAL A 44 5.04 10.52 2.03
N GLY A 45 5.23 9.31 1.52
CA GLY A 45 4.86 8.93 0.16
C GLY A 45 3.35 8.98 -0.09
N SER A 46 2.54 8.46 0.84
CA SER A 46 1.08 8.53 0.74
C SER A 46 0.56 9.97 0.82
N LEU A 47 1.15 10.79 1.68
CA LEU A 47 0.83 12.21 1.78
C LEU A 47 1.21 12.98 0.52
N SER A 48 2.38 12.69 -0.06
CA SER A 48 2.82 13.25 -1.33
C SER A 48 1.87 12.87 -2.47
N ALA A 49 1.52 11.58 -2.57
CA ALA A 49 0.58 11.07 -3.57
C ALA A 49 -0.81 11.71 -3.47
N ALA A 50 -1.29 11.98 -2.25
CA ALA A 50 -2.56 12.65 -2.02
C ALA A 50 -2.56 14.13 -2.44
N ARG A 51 -1.39 14.79 -2.43
CA ARG A 51 -1.22 16.20 -2.83
C ARG A 51 -0.85 16.38 -4.29
N GLU A 52 -0.37 15.34 -4.96
CA GLU A 52 -0.02 15.42 -6.37
C GLU A 52 -1.26 15.70 -7.23
N GLN A 53 -1.21 16.79 -8.00
CA GLN A 53 -2.21 17.12 -9.02
C GLN A 53 -1.55 17.18 -10.38
N ARG A 54 -2.07 16.43 -11.35
CA ARG A 54 -1.65 16.48 -12.75
C ARG A 54 -2.73 17.21 -13.55
N PRO A 55 -2.41 18.33 -14.21
CA PRO A 55 -3.37 19.05 -15.05
C PRO A 55 -3.65 18.32 -16.38
N VAL A 56 -2.71 17.48 -16.83
CA VAL A 56 -2.81 16.76 -18.10
C VAL A 56 -2.67 15.26 -17.83
N ALA A 57 -3.60 14.48 -18.41
CA ALA A 57 -3.56 13.03 -18.34
C ALA A 57 -2.43 12.45 -19.22
N PRO A 58 -1.78 11.36 -18.80
CA PRO A 58 -0.73 10.72 -19.56
C PRO A 58 -1.30 10.08 -20.83
N LYS A 59 -0.55 10.20 -21.94
CA LYS A 59 -0.95 9.65 -23.25
C LYS A 59 -0.73 8.13 -23.38
N LYS A 60 0.07 7.54 -22.48
CA LYS A 60 0.39 6.11 -22.40
C LYS A 60 0.27 5.65 -20.95
N TRP A 61 0.07 4.36 -20.75
CA TRP A 61 0.04 3.79 -19.40
C TRP A 61 1.41 3.94 -18.71
N ILE A 62 1.40 4.42 -17.47
CA ILE A 62 2.57 4.59 -16.61
C ILE A 62 2.27 4.03 -15.21
N PRO A 63 3.26 3.45 -14.50
CA PRO A 63 3.02 2.80 -13.21
C PRO A 63 2.52 3.76 -12.13
N SER A 64 2.79 5.07 -12.26
CA SER A 64 2.29 6.08 -11.32
C SER A 64 0.78 6.33 -11.38
N MET A 65 0.09 5.75 -12.37
CA MET A 65 -1.38 5.74 -12.39
C MET A 65 -1.99 4.84 -11.31
N LEU A 66 -1.25 3.85 -10.80
CA LEU A 66 -1.76 2.91 -9.78
C LEU A 66 -2.02 3.57 -8.42
N TRP A 67 -1.28 4.64 -8.11
CA TRP A 67 -1.29 5.27 -6.78
C TRP A 67 -1.66 6.75 -6.81
N ALA A 68 -1.74 7.39 -7.99
CA ALA A 68 -2.20 8.76 -8.09
C ALA A 68 -3.73 8.85 -7.96
N LYS A 69 -4.19 9.72 -7.06
CA LYS A 69 -5.60 9.89 -6.67
C LYS A 69 -6.54 10.12 -7.87
N GLN A 70 -6.13 10.95 -8.82
CA GLN A 70 -6.93 11.33 -9.99
C GLN A 70 -7.36 10.12 -10.84
N PHE A 71 -6.49 9.12 -11.01
CA PHE A 71 -6.81 7.94 -11.82
C PHE A 71 -7.70 6.96 -11.06
N GLN A 72 -7.48 6.82 -9.75
CA GLN A 72 -8.34 5.99 -8.91
C GLN A 72 -9.76 6.55 -8.80
N GLU A 73 -9.91 7.87 -8.73
CA GLU A 73 -11.23 8.52 -8.73
C GLU A 73 -11.94 8.37 -10.07
N ALA A 74 -11.22 8.57 -11.18
CA ALA A 74 -11.77 8.34 -12.52
C ALA A 74 -12.22 6.88 -12.71
N GLU A 75 -11.46 5.90 -12.22
CA GLU A 75 -11.84 4.48 -12.27
C GLU A 75 -13.11 4.20 -11.47
N LYS A 76 -13.24 4.77 -10.26
CA LYS A 76 -14.44 4.62 -9.42
C LYS A 76 -15.68 5.18 -10.09
N VAL A 77 -15.58 6.38 -10.68
CA VAL A 77 -16.69 7.02 -11.42
C VAL A 77 -17.09 6.19 -12.63
N CYS A 78 -16.11 5.71 -13.41
CA CYS A 78 -16.36 4.83 -14.55
C CYS A 78 -17.06 3.53 -14.12
N ARG A 79 -16.59 2.89 -13.05
CA ARG A 79 -17.16 1.65 -12.50
C ARG A 79 -18.56 1.82 -11.94
N GLN A 80 -18.85 2.96 -11.31
CA GLN A 80 -20.19 3.28 -10.80
C GLN A 80 -21.17 3.56 -11.94
N SER A 81 -20.71 4.24 -13.00
CA SER A 81 -21.52 4.53 -14.19
C SER A 81 -21.79 3.28 -15.02
N PHE A 82 -20.87 2.31 -15.00
CA PHE A 82 -20.99 1.03 -15.69
C PHE A 82 -20.80 -0.13 -14.69
N PRO A 83 -21.84 -0.45 -13.89
CA PRO A 83 -21.75 -1.57 -12.98
C PRO A 83 -21.56 -2.88 -13.77
N PRO A 84 -20.83 -3.86 -13.22
CA PRO A 84 -20.52 -5.09 -13.93
C PRO A 84 -21.80 -5.87 -14.27
N PHE A 85 -21.80 -6.61 -15.38
CA PHE A 85 -22.93 -7.47 -15.80
C PHE A 85 -23.44 -8.41 -14.69
N LYS A 86 -22.53 -8.87 -13.81
CA LYS A 86 -22.87 -9.68 -12.61
C LYS A 86 -23.81 -8.96 -11.62
N ALA A 87 -23.73 -7.62 -11.51
CA ALA A 87 -24.63 -6.84 -10.66
C ALA A 87 -26.07 -6.84 -11.20
N TYR A 88 -26.23 -6.79 -12.52
CA TYR A 88 -27.54 -6.89 -13.17
C TYR A 88 -28.14 -8.29 -13.02
N LEU A 89 -27.34 -9.36 -13.10
CA LEU A 89 -27.79 -10.73 -12.83
C LEU A 89 -28.32 -10.90 -11.40
N HIS A 90 -27.64 -10.34 -10.40
CA HIS A 90 -28.11 -10.38 -9.02
C HIS A 90 -29.40 -9.59 -8.81
N LEU A 91 -29.54 -8.41 -9.43
CA LEU A 91 -30.79 -7.66 -9.41
C LEU A 91 -31.93 -8.42 -10.10
N GLY A 92 -31.66 -9.08 -11.22
CA GLY A 92 -32.64 -9.91 -11.93
C GLY A 92 -33.15 -11.08 -11.09
N ILE A 93 -32.25 -11.81 -10.42
CA ILE A 93 -32.62 -12.93 -9.53
C ILE A 93 -33.45 -12.43 -8.33
N ILE A 94 -33.07 -11.31 -7.71
CA ILE A 94 -33.81 -10.73 -6.58
C ILE A 94 -35.21 -10.27 -7.00
N ILE A 95 -35.36 -9.72 -8.22
CA ILE A 95 -36.66 -9.34 -8.77
C ILE A 95 -37.52 -10.58 -9.05
N GLU A 96 -36.95 -11.64 -9.63
CA GLU A 96 -37.67 -12.90 -9.87
C GLU A 96 -38.12 -13.57 -8.57
N ASP A 97 -37.24 -13.63 -7.56
CA ASP A 97 -37.56 -14.17 -6.23
C ASP A 97 -38.65 -13.33 -5.51
N SER A 98 -38.69 -12.02 -5.73
CA SER A 98 -39.72 -11.13 -5.15
C SER A 98 -41.07 -11.27 -5.86
N ILE A 99 -41.08 -11.47 -7.18
CA ILE A 99 -42.30 -11.72 -7.97
C ILE A 99 -42.92 -13.08 -7.59
N LEU A 100 -42.10 -14.11 -7.38
CA LEU A 100 -42.56 -15.45 -7.03
C LEU A 100 -43.07 -15.57 -5.57
N ASN A 101 -42.55 -14.76 -4.65
CA ASN A 101 -42.97 -14.76 -3.25
C ASN A 101 -44.11 -13.77 -2.93
N GLY A 102 -44.64 -13.04 -3.92
CA GLY A 102 -45.85 -12.20 -3.77
C GLY A 102 -45.71 -10.97 -2.88
N ASN A 103 -44.49 -10.63 -2.45
CA ASN A 103 -44.24 -9.48 -1.59
C ASN A 103 -44.00 -8.26 -2.48
N ALA A 104 -45.02 -7.42 -2.66
CA ALA A 104 -44.89 -6.16 -3.38
C ALA A 104 -43.81 -5.30 -2.70
N PHE A 105 -42.72 -5.05 -3.43
CA PHE A 105 -41.66 -4.12 -3.05
C PHE A 105 -42.27 -2.70 -3.03
N SER A 106 -42.68 -2.23 -1.85
CA SER A 106 -43.14 -0.84 -1.64
C SER A 106 -41.94 0.08 -1.85
N LEU A 107 -42.02 0.94 -2.88
CA LEU A 107 -41.10 2.05 -3.10
C LEU A 107 -41.56 3.22 -2.24
N ASP A 108 -41.05 3.26 -1.00
CA ASP A 108 -41.12 4.42 -0.10
C ASP A 108 -39.77 5.15 -0.11
#